data_AF-A0A8W7P472-F1
#
_entry.id   AF-A0A8W7P472-F1
#
_cell.length_a   1.000
_cell.length_b   1.000
_cell.length_c   1.000
_cell.angle_alpha   90.00
_cell.angle_beta   90.00
_cell.angle_gamma   90.00
#
_symmetry.space_group_name_H-M   'P 1'
#
loop_
_entity.id
_entity.type
_entity.pdbx_description
1 polymer ?
#
loop_
_entity_poly.entity_id
_entity_poly.type
_entity_poly.pdbx_seq_one_letter_code
_entity_poly.pdbx_strand_id
1 'polypeptide(L)'
;MPHGRTPSTAIIPFRRSCNQFSRGVFAMLGAVSPDSFDTLHSYSNTFQMPFVTPWFPEKVLTPSSGFLDFAISMRPDYYQTIIDTVRYYGWDRIIYMYDSHDGKWR
;
A
#
# COMPACT_ATOMS: atom_id res chain seq x y z
N MET A 1 -10.17 32.93 17.68
CA MET A 1 -9.78 31.50 17.82
C MET A 1 -9.91 30.84 16.46
N PRO A 2 -8.82 30.49 15.76
CA PRO A 2 -8.93 29.79 14.49
C PRO A 2 -8.87 28.27 14.71
N HIS A 3 -9.86 27.58 14.16
CA HIS A 3 -10.00 26.13 14.14
C HIS A 3 -8.79 25.46 13.44
N GLY A 4 -8.23 24.45 14.12
CA GLY A 4 -7.18 23.59 13.61
C GLY A 4 -7.63 22.82 12.37
N ARG A 5 -6.92 23.05 11.26
CA ARG A 5 -6.96 22.20 10.07
C ARG A 5 -6.37 20.84 10.46
N THR A 6 -7.20 19.81 10.48
CA THR A 6 -6.74 18.42 10.48
C THR A 6 -5.88 18.18 9.24
N PRO A 7 -4.79 17.39 9.31
CA PRO A 7 -4.00 17.08 8.15
C PRO A 7 -4.83 16.14 7.28
N SER A 8 -5.48 16.68 6.24
CA SER A 8 -6.04 15.87 5.17
C SER A 8 -4.92 14.99 4.63
N THR A 9 -5.04 13.70 4.85
CA THR A 9 -4.25 12.64 4.21
C THR A 9 -4.04 13.04 2.76
N ALA A 10 -2.79 13.34 2.40
CA ALA A 10 -2.45 13.83 1.08
C ALA A 10 -2.59 12.69 0.07
N ILE A 11 -3.82 12.41 -0.35
CA ILE A 11 -4.08 11.68 -1.59
C ILE A 11 -3.43 12.54 -2.68
N ILE A 12 -2.29 12.09 -3.22
CA ILE A 12 -1.63 12.79 -4.32
C ILE A 12 -2.60 12.67 -5.51
N PRO A 13 -3.27 13.75 -5.94
CA PRO A 13 -4.24 13.65 -7.02
C PRO A 13 -3.50 13.24 -8.30
N PHE A 14 -4.11 12.40 -9.13
CA PHE A 14 -3.55 11.86 -10.38
C PHE A 14 -2.84 12.91 -11.25
N ARG A 15 -3.37 14.14 -11.30
CA ARG A 15 -2.76 15.31 -11.98
C ARG A 15 -1.34 15.63 -11.50
N ARG A 16 -1.06 15.48 -10.21
CA ARG A 16 0.29 15.64 -9.67
C ARG A 16 1.21 14.52 -10.12
N SER A 17 0.73 13.28 -10.21
CA SER A 17 1.54 12.14 -10.65
C SER A 17 2.06 12.33 -12.07
N CYS A 18 1.20 12.62 -13.06
CA CYS A 18 1.63 12.88 -14.45
C CYS A 18 2.63 14.04 -14.57
N ASN A 19 2.46 15.10 -13.76
CA ASN A 19 3.42 16.20 -13.74
C ASN A 19 4.79 15.78 -13.16
N GLN A 20 4.82 14.86 -12.19
CA GLN A 20 6.10 14.31 -11.72
C GLN A 20 6.76 13.42 -12.79
N PHE A 21 5.99 12.60 -13.51
CA PHE A 21 6.53 11.82 -14.64
C PHE A 21 7.17 12.73 -15.70
N SER A 22 6.52 13.83 -16.08
CA SER A 22 7.06 14.80 -17.04
C SER A 22 8.32 15.53 -16.55
N ARG A 23 8.57 15.56 -15.24
CA ARG A 23 9.77 16.20 -14.64
C ARG A 23 10.98 15.26 -14.59
N GLY A 24 10.84 14.00 -15.03
CA GLY A 24 11.93 13.02 -15.07
C GLY A 24 12.31 12.49 -13.69
N VAL A 25 11.33 12.14 -12.85
CA VAL A 25 11.60 11.49 -11.57
C VAL A 25 12.04 10.04 -11.74
N PHE A 26 12.94 9.57 -10.88
CA PHE A 26 13.46 8.20 -10.91
C PHE A 26 12.60 7.21 -10.12
N ALA A 27 11.78 7.68 -9.17
CA ALA A 27 10.85 6.87 -8.38
C ALA A 27 9.72 7.74 -7.81
N MET A 28 8.58 7.11 -7.52
CA MET A 28 7.49 7.69 -6.76
C MET A 28 7.51 7.15 -5.33
N LEU A 29 7.38 8.05 -4.35
CA LEU A 29 7.17 7.69 -2.94
C LEU A 29 5.87 8.34 -2.47
N GLY A 30 4.97 7.57 -1.87
CA GLY A 30 3.73 8.14 -1.36
C GLY A 30 2.84 7.15 -0.63
N ALA A 31 2.00 7.69 0.25
CA ALA A 31 0.88 6.95 0.84
C ALA A 31 -0.28 6.93 -0.17
N VAL A 32 -0.88 5.76 -0.35
CA VAL A 32 -1.95 5.55 -1.30
C VAL A 32 -3.18 4.99 -0.61
N SER A 33 -4.35 5.46 -1.03
CA SER A 33 -5.59 4.78 -0.70
C SER A 33 -5.72 3.52 -1.56
N PRO A 34 -6.45 2.50 -1.09
CA PRO A 34 -6.70 1.28 -1.87
C PRO A 34 -7.28 1.59 -3.26
N ASP A 35 -8.21 2.54 -3.36
CA ASP A 35 -8.84 2.93 -4.63
C ASP A 35 -7.85 3.45 -5.69
N SER A 36 -6.73 4.02 -5.25
CA SER A 36 -5.70 4.59 -6.13
C SER A 36 -4.54 3.63 -6.38
N PHE A 37 -4.47 2.51 -5.64
CA PHE A 37 -3.35 1.58 -5.71
C PHE A 37 -3.25 0.92 -7.09
N ASP A 38 -4.34 0.31 -7.57
CA ASP A 38 -4.35 -0.41 -8.86
C ASP A 38 -3.94 0.50 -10.02
N THR A 39 -4.34 1.77 -9.95
CA THR A 39 -3.94 2.77 -10.94
C THR A 39 -2.43 3.03 -10.83
N LEU A 40 -1.91 3.35 -9.66
CA LEU A 40 -0.48 3.63 -9.50
C LEU A 40 0.41 2.41 -9.81
N HIS A 41 -0.04 1.22 -9.47
CA HIS A 41 0.58 -0.06 -9.83
C HIS A 41 0.64 -0.25 -11.35
N SER A 42 -0.47 -0.03 -12.05
CA SER A 42 -0.53 -0.12 -13.52
C SER A 42 0.40 0.89 -14.19
N TYR A 43 0.46 2.13 -13.69
CA TYR A 43 1.37 3.16 -14.21
C TYR A 43 2.83 2.83 -13.93
N SER A 44 3.15 2.38 -12.72
CA SER A 44 4.49 1.97 -12.30
C SER A 44 5.03 0.87 -13.21
N ASN A 45 4.22 -0.16 -13.50
CA ASN A 45 4.59 -1.26 -14.38
C ASN A 45 4.67 -0.85 -15.86
N THR A 46 3.76 0.01 -16.34
CA THR A 46 3.76 0.49 -17.74
C THR A 46 5.00 1.34 -18.05
N PHE A 47 5.38 2.25 -17.14
CA PHE A 47 6.49 3.17 -17.32
C PHE A 47 7.82 2.67 -16.73
N GLN A 48 7.84 1.45 -16.19
CA GLN A 48 9.00 0.87 -15.50
C GLN A 48 9.56 1.80 -14.42
N MET A 49 8.67 2.50 -13.71
CA MET A 49 9.04 3.49 -12.72
C MET A 49 8.72 2.99 -11.31
N PRO A 50 9.74 2.83 -10.44
CA PRO A 50 9.54 2.31 -9.10
C PRO A 50 8.56 3.15 -8.28
N PHE A 51 7.52 2.52 -7.76
CA PHE A 51 6.59 3.12 -6.81
C PHE A 51 6.77 2.48 -5.43
N VAL A 52 7.26 3.25 -4.47
CA VAL A 52 7.49 2.81 -3.09
C VAL A 52 6.38 3.35 -2.20
N THR A 53 5.74 2.47 -1.43
CA THR A 53 4.69 2.87 -0.48
C THR A 53 4.94 2.31 0.92
N PRO A 54 4.77 3.12 1.98
CA PRO A 54 4.80 2.63 3.37
C PRO A 54 3.57 1.79 3.74
N TRP A 55 2.50 1.86 2.94
CA TRP A 55 1.22 1.24 3.25
C TRP A 55 0.59 0.64 1.99
N PHE A 56 0.11 -0.61 2.11
CA PHE A 56 -0.70 -1.32 1.11
C PHE A 56 0.03 -1.76 -0.17
N PRO A 57 -0.23 -2.97 -0.72
CA PRO A 57 -1.15 -4.03 -0.30
C PRO A 57 -0.41 -5.26 0.25
N GLU A 58 -1.11 -5.98 1.13
CA GLU A 58 -0.70 -7.27 1.71
C GLU A 58 -0.54 -8.37 0.65
N LYS A 59 -1.12 -8.19 -0.54
CA LYS A 59 -0.86 -9.00 -1.74
C LYS A 59 -0.96 -8.14 -2.99
N VAL A 60 0.19 -7.67 -3.48
CA VAL A 60 0.28 -7.37 -4.91
C VAL A 60 0.30 -8.73 -5.59
N LEU A 61 -0.70 -9.02 -6.42
CA LEU A 61 -0.67 -10.20 -7.27
C LEU A 61 0.63 -10.12 -8.07
N THR A 62 1.61 -10.95 -7.72
CA THR A 62 2.80 -11.11 -8.54
C THR A 62 2.32 -11.40 -9.94
N PRO A 63 2.70 -10.62 -10.96
CA PRO A 63 2.17 -10.79 -12.29
C PRO A 63 2.39 -12.24 -12.71
N SER A 64 1.29 -12.93 -13.03
CA SER A 64 1.25 -14.33 -13.47
C SER A 64 2.05 -14.58 -14.74
N SER A 65 2.59 -13.52 -15.35
CA SER A 65 3.42 -13.49 -16.55
C SER A 65 4.93 -13.44 -16.30
N GLY A 66 5.41 -13.41 -15.04
CA GLY A 66 6.86 -13.44 -14.74
C GLY A 66 7.61 -12.14 -15.02
N PHE A 67 6.91 -11.01 -15.13
CA PHE A 67 7.52 -9.68 -15.26
C PHE A 67 7.93 -9.10 -13.90
N LEU A 68 8.94 -8.22 -13.91
CA LEU A 68 9.35 -7.45 -12.74
C LEU A 68 8.21 -6.50 -12.32
N ASP A 69 7.81 -6.57 -11.05
CA ASP A 69 6.86 -5.63 -10.45
C ASP A 69 7.61 -4.38 -9.99
N PHE A 70 7.19 -3.21 -10.46
CA PHE A 70 7.79 -1.93 -10.11
C PHE A 70 7.16 -1.31 -8.87
N ALA A 71 6.16 -1.93 -8.25
CA ALA A 71 5.63 -1.51 -6.95
C ALA A 71 6.34 -2.21 -5.79
N ILE A 72 6.81 -1.42 -4.82
CA ILE A 72 7.49 -1.89 -3.62
C ILE A 72 6.70 -1.45 -2.39
N SER A 73 6.21 -2.43 -1.63
CA SER A 73 5.66 -2.20 -0.29
C SER A 73 6.78 -2.26 0.74
N MET A 74 6.87 -1.25 1.61
CA MET A 74 7.79 -1.28 2.75
C MET A 74 7.19 -1.98 3.97
N ARG A 75 5.89 -2.30 3.96
CA ARG A 75 5.23 -2.97 5.09
C ARG A 75 5.51 -4.47 5.03
N PRO A 76 6.14 -5.06 6.06
CA PRO A 76 6.32 -6.49 6.11
C PRO A 76 4.98 -7.19 6.33
N ASP A 77 4.92 -8.42 5.85
CA ASP A 77 3.84 -9.33 6.13
C ASP A 77 3.83 -9.73 7.62
N TYR A 78 2.70 -9.51 8.29
CA TYR A 78 2.55 -9.70 9.74
C TYR A 78 1.56 -10.80 10.12
N TYR A 79 0.85 -11.44 9.16
CA TYR A 79 -0.15 -12.45 9.53
C TYR A 79 0.50 -13.69 10.15
N GLN A 80 1.70 -14.06 9.68
CA GLN A 80 2.48 -15.14 10.30
C GLN A 80 2.84 -14.80 11.74
N THR A 81 3.30 -13.58 11.99
CA THR A 81 3.65 -13.13 13.35
C THR A 81 2.45 -13.17 14.29
N ILE A 82 1.25 -12.78 13.82
CA ILE A 82 0.03 -12.92 14.62
C ILE A 82 -0.23 -14.39 14.97
N ILE A 83 -0.16 -15.31 14.00
CA ILE A 83 -0.36 -16.75 14.23
C ILE A 83 0.68 -17.29 15.22
N ASP A 84 1.94 -16.93 15.04
CA ASP A 84 3.04 -17.37 15.90
C ASP A 84 2.87 -16.88 17.34
N THR A 85 2.38 -15.65 17.56
CA THR A 85 2.10 -15.17 18.92
C THR A 85 0.98 -15.95 19.61
N VAL A 86 -0.10 -16.27 18.89
CA VAL A 86 -1.21 -17.10 19.42
C VAL A 86 -0.70 -18.48 19.84
N ARG A 87 0.15 -19.09 19.01
CA ARG A 87 0.77 -20.40 19.29
C ARG A 87 1.75 -20.34 20.45
N TYR A 88 2.61 -19.32 20.48
CA TYR A 88 3.62 -19.15 21.51
C TYR A 88 3.02 -19.01 22.91
N TYR A 89 1.92 -18.27 23.04
CA TYR A 89 1.22 -18.09 24.32
C TYR A 89 0.17 -19.16 24.63
N GLY A 90 -0.07 -20.12 23.71
CA GLY A 90 -1.05 -21.20 23.91
C GLY A 90 -2.48 -20.68 24.08
N TRP A 91 -2.87 -19.63 23.37
CA TRP A 91 -4.22 -19.09 23.48
C TRP A 91 -5.26 -19.99 22.78
N ASP A 92 -6.00 -20.76 23.57
CA ASP A 92 -7.08 -21.63 23.07
C ASP A 92 -8.34 -20.87 22.65
N ARG A 93 -8.51 -19.63 23.13
CA ARG A 93 -9.65 -18.76 22.81
C ARG A 93 -9.17 -17.33 22.60
N ILE A 94 -9.54 -16.74 21.46
CA ILE A 94 -9.19 -15.35 21.10
C ILE A 94 -10.44 -14.60 20.66
N ILE A 95 -10.45 -13.29 20.91
CA ILE A 95 -11.41 -12.36 20.30
C ILE A 95 -10.65 -11.62 19.21
N TYR A 96 -11.10 -11.79 17.97
CA TYR A 96 -10.50 -11.14 16.81
C TYR A 96 -11.41 -10.00 16.33
N MET A 97 -10.98 -8.76 16.58
CA MET A 97 -11.64 -7.55 16.09
C MET A 97 -10.87 -7.03 14.87
N TYR A 98 -11.56 -6.81 13.76
CA TYR A 98 -10.95 -6.37 12.50
C TYR A 98 -11.74 -5.21 11.87
N ASP A 99 -11.05 -4.37 11.12
CA ASP A 99 -11.66 -3.36 10.25
C ASP A 99 -11.82 -3.93 8.84
N SER A 100 -13.02 -3.81 8.28
CA SER A 100 -13.31 -4.23 6.91
C SER A 100 -12.62 -3.35 5.87
N HIS A 101 -12.21 -2.12 6.21
CA HIS A 101 -11.46 -1.25 5.30
C HIS A 101 -10.06 -1.80 4.99
N ASP A 102 -9.43 -2.48 5.96
CA ASP A 102 -8.12 -3.12 5.77
C ASP A 102 -8.25 -4.49 5.07
N GLY A 103 -9.33 -5.24 5.36
CA GLY A 103 -9.49 -6.62 4.88
C GLY A 103 -10.17 -6.81 3.52
N LYS A 104 -10.76 -5.76 2.92
CA LYS A 104 -11.51 -5.86 1.64
C LYS A 104 -10.65 -6.10 0.40
N TRP A 105 -9.33 -6.13 0.55
CA TRP A 105 -8.37 -6.10 -0.56
C TRP A 105 -7.42 -7.31 -0.54
N ARG A 106 -7.91 -8.43 0.01
CA ARG A 106 -7.35 -9.77 -0.26
C ARG A 106 -7.83 -10.33 -1.58
#